data_AF-A0A6G0WX26-F1
#
_entry.id   AF-A0A6G0WX26-F1
#
_cell.length_a   1.000
_cell.length_b   1.000
_cell.length_c   1.000
_cell.angle_alpha   90.00
_cell.angle_beta   90.00
_cell.angle_gamma   90.00
#
_symmetry.space_group_name_H-M   'P 1'
#
loop_
_entity.id
_entity.type
_entity.pdbx_description
1 polymer ?
#
loop_
_entity_poly.entity_id
_entity_poly.type
_entity_poly.pdbx_seq_one_letter_code
_entity_poly.pdbx_strand_id
1 'polypeptide(L)'
;MRMYGPHKGSTSQLAWQPFLDALEGRLSSTREAIVRKSYDAIVAKCNNRSVEAFADFARFHLHPFALRGITPAETLRCEFASGLTKTLASTGSTAVTHDVFLAYYVTISHAIPSDDDFQSMMQGVWNDDGLKIVRVAPVFGEHKAALLRKLEEKANEYVIIPLLYGRDSMNSTELPRAVLVKALKKFDKHETGSVSESEFVQAIQVFGFQLSPEQVHDTFRRGETDKGGKLRTEWFADYICTN
;
A
#
# COMPACT_ATOMS: atom_id res chain seq x y z
N MET A 1 -8.97 -8.03 22.05
CA MET A 1 -10.41 -7.95 21.72
C MET A 1 -11.07 -7.08 22.78
N ARG A 2 -11.35 -5.80 22.49
CA ARG A 2 -12.12 -4.95 23.41
C ARG A 2 -13.59 -5.18 23.13
N MET A 3 -14.26 -5.81 24.10
CA MET A 3 -15.72 -5.98 24.12
C MET A 3 -16.31 -4.65 24.56
N TYR A 4 -17.09 -4.01 23.69
CA TYR A 4 -18.01 -2.95 24.12
C TYR A 4 -19.31 -3.64 24.56
N GLY A 5 -19.73 -3.33 25.79
CA GLY A 5 -20.78 -4.04 26.52
C GLY A 5 -22.18 -3.94 25.91
N PRO A 6 -23.16 -4.65 26.51
CA PRO A 6 -24.48 -4.83 25.95
C PRO A 6 -25.39 -3.65 26.30
N HIS A 7 -25.91 -2.97 25.29
CA HIS A 7 -27.07 -2.10 25.49
C HIS A 7 -28.20 -2.54 24.56
N LYS A 8 -29.15 -3.29 25.15
CA LYS A 8 -30.53 -3.29 24.67
C LYS A 8 -31.00 -1.83 24.64
N GLY A 9 -31.14 -1.27 23.44
CA GLY A 9 -31.64 0.08 23.21
C GLY A 9 -32.26 0.14 21.82
N SER A 10 -33.57 -0.09 21.75
CA SER A 10 -34.42 0.17 20.60
C SER A 10 -34.59 1.68 20.42
N THR A 11 -33.56 2.38 19.96
CA THR A 11 -33.72 3.75 19.47
C THR A 11 -33.24 3.80 18.04
N SER A 12 -34.11 4.21 17.12
CA SER A 12 -33.79 4.58 15.73
C SER A 12 -32.91 5.84 15.63
N GLN A 13 -32.23 6.18 16.72
CA GLN A 13 -31.44 7.39 16.88
C GLN A 13 -30.03 6.99 17.27
N LEU A 14 -29.07 7.53 16.52
CA LEU A 14 -27.64 7.35 16.70
C LEU A 14 -27.12 8.50 17.56
N ALA A 15 -26.48 8.19 18.69
CA ALA A 15 -25.83 9.22 19.49
C ALA A 15 -24.59 9.73 18.74
N TRP A 16 -24.56 11.03 18.45
CA TRP A 16 -23.53 11.65 17.61
C TRP A 16 -22.11 11.47 18.17
N GLN A 17 -21.90 11.75 19.46
CA GLN A 17 -20.56 11.69 20.05
C GLN A 17 -20.00 10.26 20.11
N PRO A 18 -20.70 9.25 20.63
CA PRO A 18 -20.21 7.86 20.62
C PRO A 18 -20.02 7.28 19.21
N PHE A 19 -20.80 7.76 18.23
CA PHE A 19 -20.62 7.38 16.83
C PHE A 19 -19.34 7.99 16.23
N LEU A 20 -19.10 9.27 16.47
CA LEU A 20 -17.84 9.91 16.09
C LEU A 20 -16.66 9.26 16.80
N ASP A 21 -16.73 9.01 18.11
CA ASP A 21 -15.67 8.35 18.86
C ASP A 21 -15.39 6.91 18.34
N ALA A 22 -16.42 6.23 17.82
CA ALA A 22 -16.28 4.93 17.18
C ALA A 22 -15.69 5.00 15.76
N LEU A 23 -15.94 6.11 15.05
CA LEU A 23 -15.32 6.40 13.76
C LEU A 23 -13.87 6.88 13.92
N GLU A 24 -13.58 7.68 14.96
CA GLU A 24 -12.30 8.26 15.39
C GLU A 24 -11.30 7.22 15.91
N GLY A 25 -11.33 6.02 15.32
CA GLY A 25 -10.34 4.99 15.54
C GLY A 25 -8.92 5.52 15.31
N ARG A 26 -7.96 4.87 15.98
CA ARG A 26 -6.53 5.15 15.80
C ARG A 26 -6.16 5.11 14.33
N LEU A 27 -5.33 6.07 13.90
CA LEU A 27 -4.66 6.03 12.59
C LEU A 27 -4.06 4.65 12.35
N SER A 28 -4.08 4.17 11.10
CA SER A 28 -3.30 2.99 10.73
C SER A 28 -1.83 3.24 11.08
N SER A 29 -1.08 2.18 11.39
CA SER A 29 0.35 2.29 11.69
C SER A 29 1.13 2.99 10.57
N THR A 30 0.70 2.79 9.32
CA THR A 30 1.20 3.48 8.13
C THR A 30 0.97 4.98 8.21
N ARG A 31 -0.27 5.44 8.42
CA ARG A 31 -0.59 6.86 8.50
C ARG A 31 0.07 7.54 9.70
N GLU A 32 0.12 6.87 10.85
CA GLU A 32 0.82 7.38 12.04
C GLU A 32 2.32 7.60 11.75
N ALA A 33 2.98 6.64 11.08
CA ALA A 33 4.38 6.77 10.69
C ALA A 33 4.61 7.93 9.70
N ILE A 34 3.66 8.16 8.78
CA ILE A 34 3.71 9.30 7.84
C ILE A 34 3.58 10.63 8.59
N VAL A 35 2.61 10.75 9.50
CA VAL A 35 2.41 11.97 10.28
C VAL A 35 3.63 12.28 11.15
N ARG A 36 4.18 11.26 11.83
CA ARG A 36 5.40 11.39 12.63
C ARG A 36 6.58 11.90 11.81
N LYS A 37 6.88 11.25 10.68
CA LYS A 37 7.95 11.68 9.77
C LYS A 37 7.74 13.10 9.25
N SER A 38 6.50 13.45 8.92
CA SER A 38 6.15 14.80 8.46
C SER A 38 6.46 15.83 9.55
N TYR A 39 6.04 15.56 10.78
CA TYR A 39 6.31 16.42 11.92
C TYR A 39 7.83 16.59 12.14
N ASP A 40 8.57 15.48 12.22
CA ASP A 40 10.03 15.46 12.41
C ASP A 40 10.76 16.30 11.34
N ALA A 41 10.32 16.23 10.08
CA ALA A 41 10.87 17.01 8.98
C ALA A 41 10.58 18.51 9.09
N ILE A 42 9.36 18.89 9.51
CA ILE A 42 8.98 20.29 9.75
C ILE A 42 9.82 20.84 10.89
N VAL A 43 9.93 20.10 11.99
CA VAL A 43 10.61 20.58 13.20
C VAL A 43 12.12 20.71 13.04
N ALA A 44 12.72 19.96 12.11
CA ALA A 44 14.12 20.09 11.73
C ALA A 44 14.41 21.36 10.92
N LYS A 45 13.41 21.92 10.22
CA LYS A 45 13.56 23.07 9.30
C LYS A 45 12.94 24.36 9.84
N CYS A 46 11.96 24.25 10.73
CA CYS A 46 11.24 25.36 11.33
C CYS A 46 11.36 25.26 12.86
N ASN A 47 11.87 26.29 13.52
CA ASN A 47 11.97 26.34 14.98
C ASN A 47 10.72 26.92 15.65
N ASN A 48 9.86 27.61 14.90
CA ASN A 48 8.61 28.15 15.42
C ASN A 48 7.52 27.05 15.45
N ARG A 49 6.92 26.85 16.62
CA ARG A 49 5.91 25.82 16.90
C ARG A 49 4.49 26.37 16.96
N SER A 50 4.25 27.58 16.45
CA SER A 50 2.89 28.13 16.35
C SER A 50 2.10 27.51 15.20
N VAL A 51 0.78 27.64 15.24
CA VAL A 51 -0.10 27.16 14.17
C VAL A 51 0.18 27.90 12.87
N GLU A 52 0.41 29.21 12.94
CA GLU A 52 0.72 30.07 11.80
C GLU A 52 2.02 29.64 11.13
N ALA A 53 3.06 29.32 11.92
CA ALA A 53 4.33 28.84 11.37
C ALA A 53 4.16 27.53 10.59
N PHE A 54 3.32 26.62 11.07
CA PHE A 54 3.01 25.37 10.35
C PHE A 54 2.19 25.64 9.09
N ALA A 55 1.21 26.54 9.15
CA ALA A 55 0.38 26.91 8.02
C ALA A 55 1.17 27.61 6.90
N ASP A 56 2.13 28.45 7.26
CA ASP A 56 2.97 29.18 6.30
C ASP A 56 4.11 28.30 5.74
N PHE A 57 4.57 27.32 6.50
CA PHE A 57 5.55 26.33 6.04
C PHE A 57 4.97 25.35 5.02
N ALA A 58 3.68 25.03 5.15
CA ALA A 58 2.98 24.08 4.30
C ALA A 58 2.77 24.57 2.86
N ARG A 59 2.85 23.64 1.90
CA ARG A 59 2.64 23.91 0.47
C ARG A 59 1.23 23.59 0.02
N PHE A 60 0.23 24.32 0.50
CA PHE A 60 -1.18 24.04 0.18
C PHE A 60 -1.54 24.11 -1.31
N HIS A 61 -0.75 24.79 -2.14
CA HIS A 61 -0.91 24.77 -3.59
C HIS A 61 -0.65 23.40 -4.23
N LEU A 62 0.03 22.49 -3.51
CA LEU A 62 0.27 21.10 -3.90
C LEU A 62 -0.65 20.12 -3.19
N HIS A 63 -1.64 20.61 -2.45
CA HIS A 63 -2.72 19.77 -1.94
C HIS A 63 -3.57 19.23 -3.11
N PRO A 64 -4.06 17.98 -3.07
CA PRO A 64 -4.81 17.37 -4.19
C PRO A 64 -5.99 18.21 -4.69
N PHE A 65 -6.72 18.89 -3.80
CA PHE A 65 -7.84 19.75 -4.19
C PHE A 65 -7.40 21.07 -4.84
N ALA A 66 -6.25 21.63 -4.45
CA ALA A 66 -5.70 22.82 -5.10
C ALA A 66 -5.18 22.48 -6.50
N LEU A 67 -4.47 21.36 -6.65
CA LEU A 67 -3.98 20.87 -7.94
C LEU A 67 -5.12 20.60 -8.93
N ARG A 68 -6.27 20.15 -8.43
CA ARG A 68 -7.49 19.92 -9.23
C ARG A 68 -8.32 21.19 -9.48
N GLY A 69 -7.92 22.33 -8.92
CA GLY A 69 -8.67 23.59 -9.02
C GLY A 69 -10.02 23.58 -8.28
N ILE A 70 -10.23 22.63 -7.35
CA ILE A 70 -11.48 22.48 -6.59
C ILE A 70 -11.54 23.50 -5.45
N THR A 71 -10.45 23.60 -4.69
CA THR A 71 -10.36 24.49 -3.53
C THR A 71 -9.08 25.34 -3.63
N PRO A 72 -9.16 26.68 -3.54
CA PRO A 72 -7.97 27.52 -3.53
C PRO A 72 -7.01 27.17 -2.38
N ALA A 73 -5.71 27.27 -2.63
CA ALA A 73 -4.67 26.96 -1.65
C ALA A 73 -4.82 27.77 -0.35
N GLU A 74 -5.22 29.04 -0.47
CA GLU A 74 -5.42 29.92 0.68
C GLU A 74 -6.60 29.50 1.56
N THR A 75 -7.67 28.98 0.96
CA THR A 75 -8.80 28.42 1.70
C THR A 75 -8.36 27.19 2.49
N LEU A 76 -7.60 26.29 1.87
CA LEU A 76 -7.04 25.10 2.54
C LEU A 76 -6.09 25.47 3.68
N ARG A 77 -5.26 26.50 3.49
CA ARG A 77 -4.36 27.04 4.53
C ARG A 77 -5.16 27.54 5.74
N CYS A 78 -6.22 28.32 5.50
CA CYS A 78 -7.11 28.83 6.54
C CYS A 78 -7.86 27.70 7.27
N GLU A 79 -8.39 26.72 6.54
CA GLU A 79 -9.07 25.55 7.11
C GLU A 79 -8.13 24.72 7.99
N PHE A 80 -6.90 24.49 7.52
CA PHE A 80 -5.85 23.84 8.30
C PHE A 80 -5.55 24.60 9.59
N ALA A 81 -5.27 25.89 9.51
CA ALA A 81 -4.95 26.71 10.70
C ALA A 81 -6.11 26.72 11.70
N SER A 82 -7.35 26.85 11.22
CA SER A 82 -8.56 26.80 12.06
C SER A 82 -8.73 25.45 12.75
N GLY A 83 -8.57 24.35 12.01
CA GLY A 83 -8.67 23.00 12.57
C GLY A 83 -7.57 22.72 13.59
N LEU A 84 -6.31 23.02 13.26
CA LEU A 84 -5.18 22.77 14.15
C LEU A 84 -5.24 23.63 15.42
N THR A 85 -5.73 24.87 15.33
CA THR A 85 -5.97 25.73 16.50
C THR A 85 -6.99 25.10 17.47
N LYS A 86 -8.06 24.50 16.93
CA LYS A 86 -9.06 23.79 17.77
C LYS A 86 -8.45 22.57 18.46
N THR A 87 -7.65 21.78 17.73
CA THR A 87 -6.94 20.62 18.30
C THR A 87 -5.91 21.04 19.36
N LEU A 88 -5.20 22.15 19.13
CA LEU A 88 -4.27 22.71 20.10
C LEU A 88 -5.00 23.11 21.40
N ALA A 89 -6.14 23.78 21.28
CA ALA A 89 -6.97 24.15 22.41
C ALA A 89 -7.51 22.93 23.18
N SER A 90 -7.96 21.87 22.48
CA SER A 90 -8.52 20.68 23.11
C SER A 90 -7.48 19.83 23.84
N THR A 91 -6.21 19.91 23.47
CA THR A 91 -5.10 19.19 24.12
C THR A 91 -4.48 19.97 25.28
N GLY A 92 -4.85 21.25 25.47
CA GLY A 92 -4.26 22.12 26.48
C GLY A 92 -2.79 22.47 26.22
N SER A 93 -2.29 22.20 25.02
CA SER A 93 -0.90 22.50 24.64
C SER A 93 -0.77 23.97 24.21
N THR A 94 0.39 24.57 24.49
CA THR A 94 0.70 25.96 24.11
C THR A 94 1.43 26.08 22.78
N ALA A 95 1.83 24.94 22.21
CA ALA A 95 2.57 24.83 20.95
C ALA A 95 2.12 23.58 20.19
N VAL A 96 2.31 23.58 18.88
CA VAL A 96 2.05 22.42 18.02
C VAL A 96 3.11 21.36 18.30
N THR A 97 2.80 20.42 19.20
CA THR A 97 3.61 19.24 19.48
C THR A 97 3.27 18.11 18.50
N HIS A 98 4.05 17.03 18.52
CA HIS A 98 3.74 15.83 17.74
C HIS A 98 2.33 15.30 18.05
N ASP A 99 1.93 15.28 19.32
CA ASP A 99 0.62 14.75 19.73
C ASP A 99 -0.54 15.63 19.26
N VAL A 100 -0.36 16.96 19.26
CA VAL A 100 -1.33 17.90 18.68
C VAL A 100 -1.47 17.68 17.18
N PHE A 101 -0.34 17.58 16.48
CA PHE A 101 -0.30 17.37 15.03
C PHE A 101 -0.92 16.01 14.65
N LEU A 102 -0.64 14.96 15.43
CA LEU A 102 -1.23 13.64 15.27
C LEU A 102 -2.74 13.68 15.49
N ALA A 103 -3.21 14.31 16.57
CA ALA A 103 -4.63 14.42 16.86
C ALA A 103 -5.40 15.18 15.76
N TYR A 104 -4.80 16.20 15.16
CA TYR A 104 -5.39 16.89 14.01
C TYR A 104 -5.55 15.95 12.81
N TYR A 105 -4.51 15.18 12.49
CA TYR A 105 -4.56 14.24 11.36
C TYR A 105 -5.42 13.00 11.62
N VAL A 106 -5.71 12.63 12.87
CA VAL A 106 -6.77 11.65 13.18
C VAL A 106 -8.10 12.15 12.60
N THR A 107 -8.50 13.39 12.89
CA THR A 107 -9.75 13.97 12.37
C THR A 107 -9.78 14.01 10.85
N ILE A 108 -8.69 14.44 10.20
CA ILE A 108 -8.61 14.54 8.73
C ILE A 108 -8.59 13.16 8.05
N SER A 109 -7.98 12.17 8.69
CA SER A 109 -7.82 10.82 8.15
C SER A 109 -9.16 10.16 7.81
N HIS A 110 -10.23 10.43 8.55
CA HIS A 110 -11.57 9.90 8.28
C HIS A 110 -12.17 10.38 6.96
N ALA A 111 -11.74 11.54 6.46
CA ALA A 111 -12.19 12.07 5.17
C ALA A 111 -11.41 11.52 3.98
N ILE A 112 -10.35 10.73 4.21
CA ILE A 112 -9.44 10.25 3.17
C ILE A 112 -9.55 8.72 3.02
N PRO A 113 -10.04 8.23 1.87
CA PRO A 113 -10.50 6.86 1.71
C PRO A 113 -9.37 5.82 1.68
N SER A 114 -8.17 6.18 1.20
CA SER A 114 -7.05 5.25 1.07
C SER A 114 -5.76 5.79 1.70
N ASP A 115 -4.87 4.88 2.12
CA ASP A 115 -3.56 5.25 2.66
C ASP A 115 -2.66 5.91 1.59
N ASP A 116 -2.83 5.53 0.31
CA ASP A 116 -2.13 6.13 -0.82
C ASP A 116 -2.55 7.59 -1.04
N ASP A 117 -3.85 7.88 -0.95
CA ASP A 117 -4.37 9.25 -1.05
C ASP A 117 -3.88 10.09 0.12
N PHE A 118 -3.90 9.53 1.34
CA PHE A 118 -3.40 10.19 2.54
C PHE A 118 -1.92 10.51 2.41
N GLN A 119 -1.11 9.54 1.99
CA GLN A 119 0.33 9.71 1.81
C GLN A 119 0.63 10.75 0.73
N SER A 120 -0.07 10.69 -0.41
CA SER A 120 0.10 11.64 -1.52
C SER A 120 -0.20 13.08 -1.09
N MET A 121 -1.28 13.26 -0.31
CA MET A 121 -1.62 14.56 0.28
C MET A 121 -0.52 15.04 1.23
N MET A 122 -0.08 14.20 2.18
CA MET A 122 0.95 14.56 3.15
C MET A 122 2.27 14.96 2.48
N GLN A 123 2.68 14.25 1.43
CA GLN A 123 3.88 14.58 0.66
C GLN A 123 3.77 15.88 -0.10
N GLY A 124 2.63 16.11 -0.77
CA GLY A 124 2.37 17.34 -1.50
C GLY A 124 2.51 18.54 -0.58
N VAL A 125 1.85 18.50 0.57
CA VAL A 125 1.81 19.60 1.53
C VAL A 125 3.13 19.79 2.28
N TRP A 126 3.77 18.72 2.77
CA TRP A 126 4.91 18.84 3.71
C TRP A 126 6.29 18.64 3.10
N ASN A 127 6.38 18.12 1.87
CA ASN A 127 7.62 17.99 1.08
C ASN A 127 8.83 17.42 1.82
N ASP A 128 8.65 16.30 2.50
CA ASP A 128 9.79 15.58 3.05
C ASP A 128 10.34 14.59 2.02
N ASP A 129 11.63 14.70 1.70
CA ASP A 129 12.31 13.73 0.84
C ASP A 129 12.28 12.31 1.43
N GLY A 130 12.17 12.18 2.77
CA GLY A 130 11.99 10.93 3.50
C GLY A 130 10.53 10.44 3.57
N LEU A 131 9.58 11.25 3.10
CA LEU A 131 8.21 10.83 2.84
C LEU A 131 8.03 10.34 1.42
N LYS A 132 8.91 10.68 0.45
CA LYS A 132 8.80 10.28 -0.97
C LYS A 132 8.24 8.86 -1.09
N ILE A 133 7.19 8.70 -1.91
CA ILE A 133 6.76 7.36 -2.31
C ILE A 133 7.94 6.80 -3.10
N VAL A 134 8.80 6.02 -2.46
CA VAL A 134 9.37 4.90 -3.18
C VAL A 134 8.16 4.02 -3.39
N ARG A 135 7.47 4.22 -4.53
CA ARG A 135 6.57 3.19 -5.03
C ARG A 135 7.52 2.03 -5.19
N VAL A 136 7.52 1.13 -4.21
CA VAL A 136 8.19 -0.14 -4.38
C VAL A 136 7.33 -0.79 -5.44
N ALA A 137 7.68 -0.55 -6.72
CA ALA A 137 6.99 -1.12 -7.85
C ALA A 137 6.75 -2.58 -7.48
N PRO A 138 5.53 -3.13 -7.61
CA PRO A 138 5.32 -4.51 -7.22
C PRO A 138 6.36 -5.37 -7.92
N VAL A 139 6.94 -6.34 -7.20
CA VAL A 139 7.86 -7.30 -7.82
C VAL A 139 7.11 -7.88 -9.00
N PHE A 140 7.74 -7.95 -10.18
CA PHE A 140 7.09 -8.41 -11.41
C PHE A 140 6.02 -7.42 -11.95
N GLY A 141 6.10 -6.14 -11.57
CA GLY A 141 5.15 -5.10 -11.96
C GLY A 141 3.72 -5.40 -11.50
N GLU A 142 2.74 -4.75 -12.12
CA GLU A 142 1.31 -4.95 -11.84
C GLU A 142 0.75 -6.27 -12.43
N HIS A 143 1.63 -7.19 -12.84
CA HIS A 143 1.25 -8.40 -13.58
C HIS A 143 0.96 -9.61 -12.69
N LYS A 144 1.26 -9.58 -11.39
CA LYS A 144 1.08 -10.72 -10.47
C LYS A 144 -0.35 -11.29 -10.54
N ALA A 145 -1.36 -10.45 -10.33
CA ALA A 145 -2.76 -10.88 -10.33
C ALA A 145 -3.22 -11.40 -11.70
N ALA A 146 -2.79 -10.74 -12.78
CA ALA A 146 -3.13 -11.15 -14.14
C ALA A 146 -2.49 -12.51 -14.51
N LEU A 147 -1.25 -12.75 -14.08
CA LEU A 147 -0.57 -14.02 -14.31
C LEU A 147 -1.23 -15.14 -13.51
N LEU A 148 -1.57 -14.90 -12.24
CA LEU A 148 -2.28 -15.88 -11.41
C LEU A 148 -3.60 -16.31 -12.07
N ARG A 149 -4.42 -15.35 -12.54
CA ARG A 149 -5.67 -15.65 -13.24
C ARG A 149 -5.45 -16.54 -14.48
N LYS A 150 -4.43 -16.24 -15.29
CA LYS A 150 -4.10 -17.07 -16.47
C LYS A 150 -3.61 -18.47 -16.09
N LEU A 151 -2.93 -18.61 -14.97
CA LEU A 151 -2.50 -19.91 -14.47
C LEU A 151 -3.69 -20.73 -13.97
N GLU A 152 -4.66 -20.11 -13.31
CA GLU A 152 -5.92 -20.73 -12.91
C GLU A 152 -6.74 -21.18 -14.13
N GLU A 153 -6.86 -20.35 -15.16
CA GLU A 153 -7.51 -20.70 -16.45
C GLU A 153 -6.84 -21.94 -17.08
N LYS A 154 -5.50 -21.97 -17.16
CA LYS A 154 -4.75 -23.11 -17.71
C LYS A 154 -4.78 -24.35 -16.81
N ALA A 155 -4.82 -24.17 -15.50
CA ALA A 155 -4.97 -25.28 -14.56
C ALA A 155 -6.33 -25.97 -14.76
N ASN A 156 -7.41 -25.19 -14.95
CA ASN A 156 -8.75 -25.72 -15.19
C ASN A 156 -8.86 -26.48 -16.52
N GLU A 157 -8.09 -26.13 -17.55
CA GLU A 157 -7.98 -26.93 -18.78
C GLU A 157 -7.38 -28.33 -18.51
N TYR A 158 -6.44 -28.43 -17.56
CA TYR A 158 -5.85 -29.70 -17.11
C TYR A 158 -6.77 -30.51 -16.16
N VAL A 159 -7.74 -29.88 -15.48
CA VAL A 159 -8.64 -30.49 -14.48
C VAL A 159 -9.68 -31.44 -15.10
N ILE A 160 -9.86 -31.45 -16.43
CA ILE A 160 -10.69 -32.49 -17.08
C ILE A 160 -10.07 -33.89 -16.93
N ILE A 161 -8.76 -34.02 -16.69
CA ILE A 161 -8.10 -35.33 -16.62
C ILE A 161 -8.26 -36.00 -15.23
N PRO A 162 -8.09 -35.34 -14.07
CA PRO A 162 -8.27 -35.98 -12.76
C PRO A 162 -9.70 -36.48 -12.47
N LEU A 163 -10.74 -35.80 -12.96
CA LEU A 163 -12.13 -36.25 -12.81
C LEU A 163 -12.43 -37.55 -13.57
N LEU A 164 -11.62 -37.89 -14.59
CA LEU A 164 -11.75 -39.13 -15.36
C LEU A 164 -10.94 -40.31 -14.77
N TYR A 165 -9.98 -40.06 -13.88
CA TYR A 165 -9.03 -41.09 -13.41
C TYR A 165 -9.03 -41.33 -11.89
N GLY A 166 -9.98 -40.77 -11.13
CA GLY A 166 -10.25 -41.19 -9.76
C GLY A 166 -9.05 -41.14 -8.82
N ARG A 167 -8.18 -40.13 -8.97
CA ARG A 167 -7.05 -39.89 -8.05
C ARG A 167 -7.42 -38.74 -7.11
N ASP A 168 -7.26 -38.99 -5.81
CA ASP A 168 -7.65 -38.11 -4.72
C ASP A 168 -7.28 -36.63 -4.93
N SER A 169 -8.27 -35.80 -4.63
CA SER A 169 -8.29 -34.34 -4.57
C SER A 169 -6.92 -33.66 -4.41
N MET A 170 -6.29 -33.30 -5.53
CA MET A 170 -5.19 -32.32 -5.51
C MET A 170 -5.77 -30.95 -5.18
N ASN A 171 -5.24 -30.29 -4.15
CA ASN A 171 -5.74 -29.03 -3.63
C ASN A 171 -5.75 -27.94 -4.72
N SER A 172 -6.81 -27.13 -4.81
CA SER A 172 -7.02 -26.20 -5.94
C SER A 172 -5.92 -25.14 -6.08
N THR A 173 -5.17 -24.86 -5.01
CA THR A 173 -4.04 -23.92 -4.97
C THR A 173 -2.72 -24.51 -5.49
N GLU A 174 -2.57 -25.85 -5.53
CA GLU A 174 -1.33 -26.49 -5.98
C GLU A 174 -1.23 -26.54 -7.52
N LEU A 175 -2.36 -26.45 -8.22
CA LEU A 175 -2.39 -26.55 -9.68
C LEU A 175 -1.82 -25.31 -10.39
N PRO A 176 -2.19 -24.05 -10.07
CA PRO A 176 -1.59 -22.87 -10.71
C PRO A 176 -0.08 -22.79 -10.49
N ARG A 177 0.36 -23.10 -9.26
CA ARG A 177 1.77 -23.19 -8.89
C ARG A 177 2.51 -24.24 -9.72
N ALA A 178 1.98 -25.46 -9.80
CA ALA A 178 2.59 -26.54 -10.57
C ALA A 178 2.66 -26.24 -12.06
N VAL A 179 1.63 -25.58 -12.62
CA VAL A 179 1.62 -25.12 -14.02
C VAL A 179 2.73 -24.11 -14.27
N LEU A 180 2.92 -23.14 -13.38
CA LEU A 180 3.97 -22.13 -13.50
C LEU A 180 5.36 -22.75 -13.37
N VAL A 181 5.60 -23.60 -12.36
CA VAL A 181 6.87 -24.31 -12.20
C VAL A 181 7.18 -25.16 -13.43
N LYS A 182 6.20 -25.91 -13.96
CA LYS A 182 6.38 -26.72 -15.17
C LYS A 182 6.70 -25.86 -16.39
N ALA A 183 6.10 -24.67 -16.51
CA ALA A 183 6.40 -23.75 -17.59
C ALA A 183 7.83 -23.21 -17.49
N LEU A 184 8.26 -22.78 -16.30
CA LEU A 184 9.63 -22.29 -16.07
C LEU A 184 10.67 -23.38 -16.29
N LYS A 185 10.42 -24.61 -15.83
CA LYS A 185 11.30 -25.77 -16.04
C LYS A 185 11.58 -26.08 -17.51
N LYS A 186 10.66 -25.76 -18.43
CA LYS A 186 10.92 -25.92 -19.88
C LYS A 186 12.06 -25.03 -20.37
N PHE A 187 12.36 -23.95 -19.66
CA PHE A 187 13.41 -22.99 -20.01
C PHE A 187 14.66 -23.17 -19.14
N ASP A 188 14.59 -23.89 -18.01
CA ASP A 188 15.75 -24.33 -17.22
C ASP A 188 16.39 -25.59 -17.83
N LYS A 189 17.08 -25.42 -18.97
CA LYS A 189 17.67 -26.53 -19.75
C LYS A 189 18.66 -27.40 -18.98
N HIS A 190 19.21 -26.87 -17.90
CA HIS A 190 20.21 -27.53 -17.07
C HIS A 190 19.64 -28.09 -15.77
N GLU A 191 18.32 -28.03 -15.58
CA GLU A 191 17.59 -28.53 -14.39
C GLU A 191 18.19 -28.00 -13.07
N THR A 192 18.63 -26.75 -13.08
CA THR A 192 19.26 -26.09 -11.93
C THR A 192 18.25 -25.64 -10.87
N GLY A 193 16.96 -25.68 -11.19
CA GLY A 193 15.87 -25.10 -10.39
C GLY A 193 15.83 -23.57 -10.45
N SER A 194 16.59 -22.95 -11.35
CA SER A 194 16.70 -21.50 -11.49
C SER A 194 16.79 -21.07 -12.96
N VAL A 195 16.28 -19.89 -13.29
CA VAL A 195 16.26 -19.35 -14.66
C VAL A 195 17.02 -18.02 -14.76
N SER A 196 17.74 -17.82 -15.84
CA SER A 196 18.34 -16.53 -16.20
C SER A 196 17.26 -15.51 -16.61
N GLU A 197 17.62 -14.23 -16.67
CA GLU A 197 16.69 -13.17 -17.11
C GLU A 197 16.09 -13.46 -18.50
N SER A 198 16.89 -13.94 -19.46
CA SER A 198 16.40 -14.28 -20.80
C SER A 198 15.45 -15.47 -20.81
N GLU A 199 15.73 -16.49 -20.01
CA GLU A 199 14.87 -17.68 -19.88
C GLU A 199 13.54 -17.32 -19.19
N PHE A 200 13.62 -16.47 -18.16
CA PHE A 200 12.46 -15.93 -17.46
C PHE A 200 11.57 -15.12 -18.40
N VAL A 201 12.13 -14.16 -19.16
CA VAL A 201 11.35 -13.36 -20.12
C VAL A 201 10.64 -14.24 -21.15
N GLN A 202 11.33 -15.22 -21.72
CA GLN A 202 10.73 -16.15 -22.67
C GLN A 202 9.60 -16.98 -22.04
N ALA A 203 9.81 -17.48 -20.82
CA ALA A 203 8.79 -18.25 -20.10
C ALA A 203 7.53 -17.42 -19.80
N ILE A 204 7.71 -16.15 -19.42
CA ILE A 204 6.62 -15.22 -19.11
C ILE A 204 5.88 -14.77 -20.37
N GLN A 205 6.58 -14.62 -21.50
CA GLN A 205 5.97 -14.36 -22.81
C GLN A 205 5.05 -15.47 -23.29
N VAL A 206 5.29 -16.73 -22.92
CA VAL A 206 4.37 -17.87 -23.22
C VAL A 206 2.99 -17.66 -22.58
N PHE A 207 2.91 -16.91 -21.49
CA PHE A 207 1.64 -16.54 -20.85
C PHE A 207 1.04 -15.23 -21.41
N GLY A 208 1.71 -14.59 -22.38
CA GLY A 208 1.25 -13.36 -23.03
C GLY A 208 1.63 -12.09 -22.30
N PHE A 209 2.62 -12.14 -21.41
CA PHE A 209 3.13 -10.94 -20.71
C PHE A 209 4.43 -10.47 -21.33
N GLN A 210 4.55 -9.16 -21.50
CA GLN A 210 5.79 -8.50 -21.89
C GLN A 210 6.24 -7.63 -20.72
N LEU A 211 7.44 -7.88 -20.22
CA LEU A 211 8.04 -7.10 -19.16
C LEU A 211 9.04 -6.10 -19.74
N SER A 212 9.09 -4.91 -19.15
CA SER A 212 10.19 -3.98 -19.41
C SER A 212 11.50 -4.52 -18.78
N PRO A 213 12.67 -4.11 -19.28
CA PRO A 213 13.95 -4.46 -18.66
C PRO A 213 14.03 -4.10 -17.17
N GLU A 214 13.41 -2.97 -16.79
CA GLU A 214 13.34 -2.52 -15.39
C GLU A 214 12.51 -3.47 -14.52
N GLN A 215 11.37 -3.96 -15.03
CA GLN A 215 10.53 -4.93 -14.31
C GLN A 215 11.26 -6.27 -14.13
N VAL A 216 11.95 -6.75 -15.17
CA VAL A 216 12.76 -7.97 -15.09
C VAL A 216 13.86 -7.81 -14.04
N HIS A 217 14.62 -6.72 -14.14
CA HIS A 217 15.71 -6.45 -13.23
C HIS A 217 15.24 -6.28 -11.76
N ASP A 218 14.10 -5.62 -11.53
CA ASP A 218 13.51 -5.51 -10.19
C ASP A 218 13.07 -6.89 -9.64
N THR A 219 12.47 -7.74 -10.47
CA THR A 219 12.12 -9.12 -10.09
C THR A 219 13.35 -9.92 -9.64
N PHE A 220 14.46 -9.81 -10.35
CA PHE A 220 15.70 -10.53 -10.00
C PHE A 220 16.40 -9.93 -8.79
N ARG A 221 16.38 -8.60 -8.64
CA ARG A 221 16.98 -7.91 -7.50
C ARG A 221 16.28 -8.25 -6.18
N ARG A 222 14.95 -8.39 -6.21
CA ARG A 222 14.12 -8.59 -5.01
C ARG A 222 13.69 -10.03 -4.79
N GLY A 223 13.87 -10.88 -5.80
CA GLY A 223 13.58 -12.30 -5.73
C GLY A 223 14.72 -13.13 -5.17
N GLU A 224 14.40 -14.37 -4.80
CA GLU A 224 15.42 -15.31 -4.38
C GLU A 224 16.19 -15.83 -5.59
N THR A 225 17.49 -15.53 -5.63
CA THR A 225 18.40 -16.03 -6.66
C THR A 225 19.32 -17.13 -6.13
N ASP A 226 19.90 -17.90 -7.04
CA ASP A 226 21.03 -18.78 -6.74
C ASP A 226 22.35 -17.98 -6.63
N LYS A 227 23.47 -18.71 -6.44
CA LYS A 227 24.81 -18.11 -6.35
C LYS A 227 25.27 -17.45 -7.66
N GLY A 228 24.62 -17.76 -8.78
CA GLY A 228 24.87 -17.19 -10.10
C GLY A 228 23.92 -16.06 -10.48
N GLY A 229 23.06 -15.61 -9.57
CA GLY A 229 22.09 -14.55 -9.82
C GLY A 229 20.89 -15.00 -10.66
N LYS A 230 20.67 -16.31 -10.86
CA LYS A 230 19.49 -16.84 -11.55
C LYS A 230 18.31 -16.93 -10.59
N LEU A 231 17.11 -16.61 -11.07
CA LEU A 231 15.90 -16.59 -10.26
C LEU A 231 15.40 -18.01 -9.96
N ARG A 232 15.16 -18.34 -8.69
CA ARG A 232 14.65 -19.65 -8.29
C ARG A 232 13.21 -19.83 -8.73
N THR A 233 12.92 -20.93 -9.43
CA THR A 233 11.59 -21.16 -10.02
C THR A 233 10.52 -21.38 -8.97
N GLU A 234 10.86 -22.09 -7.89
CA GLU A 234 9.94 -22.37 -6.78
C GLU A 234 9.54 -21.08 -6.06
N TRP A 235 10.52 -20.23 -5.72
CA TRP A 235 10.27 -18.94 -5.07
C TRP A 235 9.33 -18.07 -5.91
N PHE A 236 9.58 -17.96 -7.22
CA PHE A 236 8.73 -17.12 -8.07
C PHE A 236 7.30 -17.68 -8.15
N ALA A 237 7.15 -19.00 -8.21
CA ALA A 237 5.83 -19.62 -8.21
C ALA A 237 5.08 -19.37 -6.89
N ASP A 238 5.77 -19.47 -5.75
CA ASP A 238 5.21 -19.15 -4.44
C ASP A 238 4.85 -17.66 -4.34
N TYR A 239 5.71 -16.77 -4.82
CA TYR A 239 5.44 -15.33 -4.85
C TYR A 239 4.17 -14.99 -5.65
N ILE A 240 3.95 -15.64 -6.79
CA ILE A 240 2.76 -15.40 -7.63
C ILE A 240 1.50 -15.99 -6.99
N CYS A 241 1.58 -17.18 -6.39
CA CYS A 241 0.42 -17.94 -5.90
C CYS A 241 0.05 -17.69 -4.43
N THR A 242 0.88 -16.97 -3.65
CA THR A 242 0.58 -16.61 -2.26
C THR A 242 -0.05 -15.21 -2.19
N ASN A 243 -1.14 -15.06 -1.42
CA ASN A 243 -1.80 -13.77 -1.16
C ASN A 243 -0.93 -12.85 -0.32
#